data_AF-A0A382BTL9-F1
#
_entry.id   AF-A0A382BTL9-F1
#
_cell.length_a   1.000
_cell.length_b   1.000
_cell.length_c   1.000
_cell.angle_alpha   90.00
_cell.angle_beta   90.00
_cell.angle_gamma   90.00
#
_symmetry.space_group_name_H-M   'P 1'
#
loop_
_entity.id
_entity.type
_entity.pdbx_description
1 polymer ?
#
loop_
_entity_poly.entity_id
_entity_poly.type
_entity_poly.pdbx_seq_one_letter_code
_entity_poly.pdbx_strand_id
1 'polypeptide(L)'
;MREGTISFFFLGRAPVAPGTFGSLGAFGLAYLISIYLSDIAGFLLLGLAGIFYYVGLQVAPWCEEKFGKDPSIFVLDEVIGAFIT
;
A
#
# COMPACT_ATOMS: atom_id res chain seq x y z
N MET A 1 -4.98 -7.50 12.46
CA MET A 1 -3.77 -6.75 12.11
C MET A 1 -3.28 -7.07 10.70
N ARG A 2 -2.97 -8.33 10.36
CA ARG A 2 -2.44 -8.73 9.04
C ARG A 2 -3.31 -8.30 7.84
N GLU A 3 -4.64 -8.44 7.92
CA GLU A 3 -5.56 -8.01 6.85
C GLU A 3 -5.55 -6.51 6.57
N GLY A 4 -5.47 -5.68 7.62
CA GLY A 4 -5.46 -4.23 7.46
C GLY A 4 -4.20 -3.74 6.75
N THR A 5 -3.08 -4.46 6.89
CA THR A 5 -1.82 -4.13 6.25
C THR A 5 -1.83 -4.44 4.76
N ILE A 6 -2.27 -5.64 4.36
CA ILE A 6 -2.31 -6.05 2.95
C ILE A 6 -3.31 -5.25 2.11
N SER A 7 -4.37 -4.74 2.76
CA SER A 7 -5.44 -4.00 2.11
C SER A 7 -5.29 -2.48 2.25
N PHE A 8 -4.14 -1.98 2.73
CA PHE A 8 -3.91 -0.57 3.01
C PHE A 8 -5.08 0.06 3.81
N PHE A 9 -5.24 -0.36 5.06
CA PHE A 9 -6.35 0.02 5.94
C PHE A 9 -7.76 -0.36 5.41
N PHE A 10 -7.91 -1.57 4.86
CA PHE A 10 -9.16 -2.11 4.30
C PHE A 10 -9.64 -1.47 2.99
N LEU A 11 -8.86 -0.58 2.39
CA LEU A 11 -9.15 -0.04 1.05
C LEU A 11 -9.14 -1.14 -0.04
N GLY A 12 -8.31 -2.16 0.12
CA GLY A 12 -8.30 -3.37 -0.72
C GLY A 12 -9.53 -4.27 -0.58
N ARG A 13 -10.49 -3.95 0.29
CA ARG A 13 -11.82 -4.61 0.33
C ARG A 13 -12.88 -3.89 -0.50
N ALA A 14 -12.51 -2.84 -1.22
CA ALA A 14 -13.45 -2.16 -2.09
C ALA A 14 -14.08 -3.14 -3.09
N PRO A 15 -15.41 -3.09 -3.30
CA PRO A 15 -16.14 -4.07 -4.10
C PRO A 15 -15.80 -4.01 -5.60
N VAL A 16 -15.16 -2.93 -6.06
CA VAL A 16 -14.77 -2.71 -7.45
C VAL A 16 -13.34 -2.17 -7.47
N ALA A 17 -12.46 -2.83 -8.22
CA ALA A 17 -11.06 -2.43 -8.42
C ALA A 17 -10.32 -2.04 -7.10
N PRO A 18 -10.14 -2.99 -6.17
CA PRO A 18 -9.47 -2.74 -4.89
C PRO A 18 -8.10 -2.06 -5.01
N GLY A 19 -7.31 -2.39 -6.04
CA GLY A 19 -6.05 -1.71 -6.34
C GLY A 19 -6.21 -0.20 -6.61
N THR A 20 -7.30 0.22 -7.27
CA THR A 20 -7.57 1.65 -7.51
C THR A 20 -7.82 2.43 -6.23
N PHE A 21 -8.55 1.84 -5.28
CA PHE A 21 -8.76 2.45 -3.96
C PHE A 21 -7.47 2.47 -3.14
N GLY A 22 -6.62 1.44 -3.28
CA GLY A 22 -5.26 1.41 -2.75
C GLY A 22 -4.41 2.57 -3.26
N SER A 23 -4.34 2.76 -4.59
CA SER A 23 -3.60 3.86 -5.21
C SER A 23 -4.14 5.22 -4.82
N LEU A 24 -5.47 5.42 -4.80
CA LEU A 24 -6.09 6.68 -4.38
C LEU A 24 -5.71 7.05 -2.94
N GLY A 25 -5.74 6.07 -2.03
CA GLY A 25 -5.30 6.26 -0.65
C GLY A 25 -3.80 6.62 -0.58
N ALA A 26 -2.97 5.93 -1.36
CA ALA A 26 -1.54 6.18 -1.41
C ALA A 26 -1.20 7.57 -1.96
N PHE A 27 -1.81 7.99 -3.07
CA PHE A 27 -1.65 9.34 -3.61
C PHE A 27 -2.17 10.41 -2.66
N GLY A 28 -3.29 10.16 -1.97
CA GLY A 28 -3.78 11.07 -0.93
C GLY A 28 -2.76 11.26 0.20
N LEU A 29 -2.15 10.18 0.68
CA LEU A 29 -1.09 10.24 1.68
C LEU A 29 0.17 10.95 1.15
N ALA A 30 0.59 10.65 -0.08
CA ALA A 30 1.74 11.27 -0.72
C ALA A 30 1.54 12.78 -0.94
N TYR A 31 0.33 13.20 -1.29
CA TYR A 31 -0.05 14.60 -1.43
C TYR A 31 0.02 15.34 -0.08
N LEU A 32 -0.51 14.74 0.99
CA LEU A 32 -0.41 15.31 2.34
C LEU A 32 1.04 15.44 2.79
N ILE A 33 1.86 14.40 2.60
CA ILE A 33 3.30 14.44 2.93
C ILE A 33 3.99 15.55 2.13
N SER A 34 3.68 15.68 0.84
CA SER A 34 4.27 16.72 -0.01
C SER A 34 3.90 18.14 0.41
N ILE A 35 2.69 18.36 0.94
CA ILE A 35 2.26 19.69 1.42
C ILE A 35 2.88 20.02 2.77
N TYR A 36 2.84 19.09 3.72
CA TYR A 36 3.19 19.39 5.12
C TYR A 36 4.67 19.13 5.45
N LEU A 37 5.35 18.31 4.66
CA LEU A 37 6.71 17.82 4.91
C LEU A 37 7.57 17.92 3.64
N SER A 38 7.36 18.96 2.82
CA SER A 38 7.97 19.13 1.48
C SER A 38 9.49 18.87 1.44
N ASP A 39 10.22 19.35 2.44
CA ASP A 39 11.69 19.31 2.48
C ASP A 39 12.24 17.88 2.60
N ILE A 40 11.45 16.96 3.16
CA ILE A 40 11.83 15.56 3.38
C ILE A 40 10.87 14.58 2.71
N ALA A 41 9.88 15.07 1.94
CA ALA A 41 8.79 14.29 1.39
C ALA A 41 9.31 13.10 0.56
N GLY A 42 10.27 13.33 -0.33
CA GLY A 42 10.86 12.27 -1.15
C GLY A 42 11.52 11.16 -0.33
N PHE A 43 12.30 11.52 0.69
CA PHE A 43 12.94 10.54 1.57
C PHE A 43 11.92 9.78 2.44
N LEU A 44 10.88 10.46 2.92
CA LEU A 44 9.79 9.83 3.67
C LEU A 44 9.01 8.84 2.82
N LEU A 45 8.63 9.23 1.60
CA LEU A 45 7.89 8.37 0.68
C LEU A 45 8.71 7.15 0.28
N LEU A 46 10.00 7.33 0.00
CA LEU A 46 10.91 6.22 -0.29
C LEU A 46 11.07 5.28 0.92
N GLY A 47 11.20 5.83 2.13
CA GLY A 47 11.27 5.06 3.36
C GLY A 47 9.98 4.26 3.61
N LEU A 48 8.82 4.87 3.40
CA LEU A 48 7.53 4.21 3.49
C LEU A 48 7.41 3.09 2.46
N ALA A 49 7.79 3.33 1.21
CA ALA A 49 7.80 2.31 0.16
C ALA A 49 8.65 1.09 0.57
N GLY A 50 9.83 1.30 1.15
CA GLY A 50 10.68 0.23 1.67
C GLY A 50 10.03 -0.54 2.82
N ILE A 51 9.37 0.15 3.76
CA ILE A 51 8.65 -0.49 4.86
C ILE A 51 7.48 -1.33 4.33
N PHE A 52 6.65 -0.79 3.44
CA PHE A 52 5.52 -1.51 2.86
C PHE A 52 5.97 -2.71 2.04
N TYR A 53 7.08 -2.60 1.31
CA TYR A 53 7.68 -3.72 0.59
C TYR A 53 8.11 -4.85 1.55
N TYR A 54 8.89 -4.49 2.58
CA TYR A 54 9.37 -5.48 3.56
C TYR A 54 8.21 -6.16 4.28
N VAL A 55 7.24 -5.38 4.74
CA VAL A 55 6.07 -5.92 5.42
C VAL A 55 5.24 -6.79 4.46
N GLY A 56 5.01 -6.34 3.23
CA GLY A 56 4.31 -7.08 2.19
C GLY A 56 4.92 -8.47 1.97
N LEU A 57 6.25 -8.57 1.88
CA LEU A 57 6.95 -9.86 1.78
C LEU A 57 6.67 -10.79 2.96
N GLN A 58 6.56 -10.27 4.19
CA GLN A 58 6.26 -11.08 5.37
C GLN A 58 4.81 -11.58 5.39
N VAL A 59 3.86 -10.79 4.85
CA VAL A 59 2.44 -11.14 4.85
C VAL A 59 1.99 -11.89 3.60
N ALA A 60 2.76 -11.83 2.50
CA ALA A 60 2.42 -12.45 1.22
C ALA A 60 2.14 -13.97 1.36
N PRO A 61 2.98 -14.79 2.04
CA PRO A 61 2.70 -16.22 2.19
C PRO A 61 1.38 -16.51 2.92
N TRP A 62 1.07 -15.70 3.95
CA TRP A 62 -0.19 -15.81 4.68
C TRP A 62 -1.38 -15.40 3.83
N CYS A 63 -1.21 -14.39 2.98
CA CYS A 63 -2.25 -13.91 2.07
C CYS A 63 -2.56 -14.96 0.99
N GLU A 64 -1.53 -15.58 0.43
CA GLU A 64 -1.69 -16.66 -0.56
C GLU A 64 -2.35 -17.90 0.04
N GLU A 65 -1.99 -18.28 1.27
CA GLU A 65 -2.61 -19.40 1.99
C GLU A 65 -4.11 -19.16 2.24
N LYS A 66 -4.49 -17.93 2.58
CA LYS A 66 -5.86 -17.59 2.97
C LYS A 66 -6.78 -17.26 1.81
N PHE A 67 -6.29 -16.55 0.80
CA PHE A 67 -7.10 -15.99 -0.29
C PHE A 67 -6.77 -16.58 -1.66
N GLY A 68 -5.78 -17.48 -1.74
CA GLY A 68 -5.30 -18.05 -2.99
C GLY A 68 -4.18 -17.21 -3.63
N LYS A 69 -3.63 -17.71 -4.73
CA LYS A 69 -2.57 -17.00 -5.48
C LYS A 69 -3.09 -15.67 -6.01
N ASP A 70 -2.26 -14.64 -5.86
CA ASP A 70 -2.47 -13.28 -6.38
C ASP A 70 -3.85 -12.69 -6.05
N PRO A 71 -4.18 -12.53 -4.76
CA PRO A 71 -5.51 -12.11 -4.37
C PRO A 71 -5.65 -10.60 -4.54
N SER A 72 -6.71 -10.17 -5.23
CA SER A 72 -7.05 -8.75 -5.45
C SER A 72 -7.13 -7.85 -4.20
N ILE A 73 -7.17 -8.43 -3.00
CA ILE A 73 -7.12 -7.71 -1.71
C ILE A 73 -5.72 -7.20 -1.36
N PHE A 74 -4.68 -7.79 -1.96
CA PHE A 74 -3.30 -7.39 -1.78
C PHE A 74 -3.04 -6.19 -2.69
N VAL A 75 -3.01 -4.99 -2.10
CA VAL A 75 -2.89 -3.72 -2.85
C VAL A 75 -1.60 -2.96 -2.54
N LEU A 76 -0.64 -3.65 -1.92
CA LEU A 76 0.59 -3.03 -1.44
C LEU A 76 1.52 -2.65 -2.60
N ASP A 77 1.46 -3.39 -3.71
CA ASP A 77 2.21 -3.09 -4.93
C ASP A 77 1.76 -1.77 -5.57
N GLU A 78 0.46 -1.46 -5.62
CA GLU A 78 0.03 -0.15 -6.12
C GLU A 78 0.35 0.99 -5.16
N VAL A 79 0.30 0.74 -3.85
CA VAL A 79 0.69 1.72 -2.82
C VAL A 79 2.17 2.06 -2.93
N ILE A 80 3.03 1.05 -3.07
CA ILE A 80 4.48 1.23 -3.26
C ILE A 80 4.74 1.99 -4.56
N GLY A 81 4.07 1.61 -5.65
CA GLY A 81 4.19 2.31 -6.93
C GLY A 81 3.83 3.80 -6.84
N ALA A 82 2.76 4.12 -6.13
CA ALA A 82 2.31 5.50 -5.93
C ALA A 82 3.28 6.35 -5.07
N PHE A 83 4.11 5.76 -4.22
CA PHE A 83 5.11 6.49 -3.43
C PHE A 83 6.41 6.79 -4.19
N ILE A 84 6.69 6.03 -5.25
CA ILE A 84 7.94 6.15 -6.02
C ILE A 84 7.73 6.92 -7.34
N THR A 85 6.48 7.08 -7.78
CA THR A 85 6.09 7.84 -8.98
C THR A 85 5.98 9.32 -8.68
#